data_AF-A0A8T3TKZ6-F1
#
_entry.id   AF-A0A8T3TKZ6-F1
#
_cell.length_a   1.000
_cell.length_b   1.000
_cell.length_c   1.000
_cell.angle_alpha   90.00
_cell.angle_beta   90.00
_cell.angle_gamma   90.00
#
_symmetry.space_group_name_H-M   'P 1'
#
loop_
_entity.id
_entity.type
_entity.pdbx_description
1 polymer ?
#
loop_
_entity_poly.entity_id
_entity_poly.type
_entity_poly.pdbx_seq_one_letter_code
_entity_poly.pdbx_strand_id
1 'polypeptide(L)'
;MSPEIDAHLAALPEPQREALEGLRRTIRAAAPEAVEAISYSTPAPKYRGRPPVSFGAAKNHCSLHCMSTAVMDEHREVLTAYG
;
A
#
# COMPACT_ATOMS: atom_id res chain seq x y z
N MET A 1 0.80 -8.53 -12.63
CA MET A 1 0.88 -7.06 -12.77
C MET A 1 -0.53 -6.61 -13.11
N SER A 2 -1.16 -5.84 -12.23
CA SER A 2 -2.45 -5.18 -12.50
C SER A 2 -2.21 -3.89 -13.31
N PRO A 3 -2.75 -3.78 -14.54
CA PRO A 3 -2.66 -2.56 -15.34
C PRO A 3 -3.26 -1.33 -14.63
N GLU A 4 -4.20 -1.55 -13.73
CA GLU A 4 -4.87 -0.47 -12.99
C GLU A 4 -3.93 0.14 -11.95
N ILE A 5 -3.18 -0.70 -11.22
CA ILE A 5 -2.15 -0.22 -10.28
C ILE A 5 -0.99 0.42 -11.04
N ASP A 6 -0.61 -0.15 -12.19
CA ASP A 6 0.43 0.43 -13.04
C ASP A 6 0.04 1.86 -13.49
N ALA A 7 -1.21 2.06 -13.92
CA ALA A 7 -1.73 3.38 -14.28
C ALA A 7 -1.78 4.35 -13.08
N HIS A 8 -2.16 3.86 -11.88
CA HIS A 8 -2.15 4.67 -10.66
C HIS A 8 -0.74 5.17 -10.31
N LEU A 9 0.26 4.29 -10.39
CA LEU A 9 1.65 4.62 -10.09
C LEU A 9 2.27 5.52 -11.17
N ALA A 10 1.92 5.31 -12.44
CA ALA A 10 2.41 6.12 -13.56
C ALA A 10 1.95 7.60 -13.47
N ALA A 11 0.84 7.87 -12.80
CA ALA A 11 0.32 9.23 -12.58
C ALA A 11 1.08 10.01 -11.49
N LEU A 12 1.98 9.37 -10.75
CA LEU A 12 2.68 9.98 -9.63
C LEU A 12 4.03 10.61 -10.05
N PRO A 13 4.48 11.67 -9.34
CA PRO A 13 5.85 12.15 -9.42
C PRO A 13 6.87 11.03 -9.19
N GLU A 14 8.00 11.10 -9.88
CA GLU A 14 9.04 10.05 -9.89
C GLU A 14 9.46 9.56 -8.49
N PRO A 15 9.74 10.43 -7.50
CA PRO A 15 10.13 9.97 -6.15
C PRO A 15 9.02 9.16 -5.44
N GLN A 16 7.75 9.53 -5.66
CA GLN A 16 6.61 8.85 -5.05
C GLN A 16 6.33 7.53 -5.77
N ARG A 17 6.44 7.52 -7.09
CA ARG A 17 6.30 6.32 -7.92
C ARG A 17 7.31 5.26 -7.51
N GLU A 18 8.60 5.61 -7.42
CA GLU A 18 9.66 4.67 -7.03
C GLU A 18 9.41 4.07 -5.64
N ALA A 19 9.03 4.91 -4.66
CA ALA A 19 8.74 4.48 -3.31
C ALA A 19 7.55 3.49 -3.27
N LEU A 20 6.45 3.81 -3.95
CA LEU A 20 5.27 2.95 -3.97
C LEU A 20 5.44 1.68 -4.82
N GLU A 21 6.25 1.71 -5.87
CA GLU A 21 6.67 0.51 -6.59
C GLU A 21 7.49 -0.42 -5.70
N GLY A 22 8.41 0.15 -4.90
CA GLY A 22 9.14 -0.58 -3.88
C GLY A 22 8.19 -1.25 -2.87
N LEU A 23 7.25 -0.47 -2.34
CA LEU A 23 6.25 -0.96 -1.39
C LEU A 23 5.40 -2.10 -2.00
N ARG A 24 4.96 -1.95 -3.26
CA ARG A 24 4.21 -2.99 -3.97
C ARG A 24 5.02 -4.29 -4.11
N ARG A 25 6.32 -4.20 -4.43
CA ARG A 25 7.20 -5.39 -4.49
C ARG A 25 7.29 -6.07 -3.13
N THR A 26 7.45 -5.30 -2.05
CA THR A 26 7.51 -5.82 -0.68
C THR A 26 6.20 -6.52 -0.29
N ILE A 27 5.04 -5.92 -0.56
CA ILE A 27 3.74 -6.51 -0.24
C ILE A 27 3.56 -7.84 -0.99
N ARG A 28 3.92 -7.90 -2.28
CA ARG A 28 3.83 -9.13 -3.07
C ARG A 28 4.76 -10.23 -2.56
N ALA A 29 5.95 -9.87 -2.10
CA ALA A 29 6.89 -10.83 -1.52
C ALA A 29 6.38 -11.38 -0.19
N ALA A 30 5.77 -10.53 0.64
CA ALA A 30 5.20 -10.91 1.94
C ALA A 30 3.89 -11.71 1.81
N ALA A 31 3.05 -11.41 0.82
CA ALA A 31 1.78 -12.07 0.58
C ALA A 31 1.61 -12.44 -0.92
N PRO A 32 2.26 -13.51 -1.41
CA PRO A 32 2.20 -13.91 -2.81
C PRO A 32 0.80 -14.29 -3.31
N GLU A 33 -0.06 -14.75 -2.39
CA GLU A 33 -1.47 -15.10 -2.68
C GLU A 33 -2.40 -13.87 -2.71
N ALA A 34 -1.90 -12.67 -2.37
CA ALA A 34 -2.71 -11.46 -2.43
C ALA A 34 -2.99 -11.07 -3.89
N VAL A 35 -4.26 -10.81 -4.19
CA VAL A 35 -4.71 -10.36 -5.51
C VAL A 35 -4.67 -8.84 -5.53
N GLU A 36 -3.89 -8.27 -6.45
CA GLU A 36 -3.86 -6.84 -6.71
C GLU A 36 -5.25 -6.33 -7.12
N ALA A 37 -5.75 -5.32 -6.41
CA ALA A 37 -7.02 -4.69 -6.69
C ALA A 37 -6.96 -3.20 -6.36
N ILE A 38 -7.83 -2.41 -6.97
CA ILE A 38 -8.07 -1.02 -6.58
C ILE A 38 -9.34 -0.94 -5.74
N SER A 39 -9.29 -0.17 -4.65
CA SER A 39 -10.42 0.17 -3.81
C SER A 39 -10.39 1.66 -3.48
N TYR A 40 -11.52 2.35 -3.64
CA TYR A 40 -11.61 3.81 -3.45
C TYR A 40 -10.48 4.59 -4.14
N SER A 41 -10.18 4.23 -5.40
CA SER A 41 -9.11 4.83 -6.22
C SER A 41 -7.68 4.63 -5.72
N THR A 42 -7.47 3.73 -4.76
CA THR A 42 -6.13 3.40 -4.23
C THR A 42 -5.82 1.91 -4.38
N PRO A 43 -4.55 1.54 -4.63
CA PRO A 43 -4.08 0.15 -4.55
C PRO A 43 -4.39 -0.47 -3.19
N ALA A 44 -5.21 -1.52 -3.18
CA ALA A 44 -5.62 -2.26 -2.00
C ALA A 44 -5.59 -3.78 -2.29
N PRO A 45 -4.39 -4.41 -2.25
CA PRO A 45 -4.25 -5.85 -2.50
C PRO A 45 -5.12 -6.66 -1.54
N LYS A 46 -5.88 -7.61 -2.06
CA LYS A 46 -6.80 -8.45 -1.29
C LYS A 46 -6.16 -9.79 -0.99
N TYR A 47 -5.97 -10.09 0.30
CA TYR A 47 -5.58 -11.40 0.78
C TYR A 47 -6.82 -12.13 1.33
N ARG A 48 -7.15 -13.31 0.77
CA ARG A 48 -8.33 -14.10 1.15
C ARG A 48 -9.64 -13.28 1.18
N GLY A 49 -9.81 -12.39 0.18
CA GLY A 49 -11.00 -11.56 0.02
C GLY A 49 -11.03 -10.27 0.87
N ARG A 50 -10.03 -10.02 1.74
CA ARG A 50 -9.95 -8.81 2.57
C ARG A 50 -8.66 -8.03 2.26
N PRO A 51 -8.67 -6.69 2.20
CA PRO A 51 -7.45 -5.91 2.02
C PRO A 51 -6.74 -5.70 3.37
N PRO A 52 -5.60 -6.37 3.66
CA PRO A 52 -4.88 -6.13 4.90
C PRO A 52 -4.24 -4.74 4.92
N VAL A 53 -3.89 -4.21 3.75
CA VAL A 53 -3.29 -2.89 3.58
C VAL A 53 -3.83 -2.19 2.33
N SER A 54 -3.81 -0.86 2.35
CA SER A 54 -3.92 0.00 1.16
C SER A 54 -2.74 0.96 1.14
N PHE A 55 -2.27 1.35 -0.03
CA PHE A 55 -1.21 2.35 -0.16
C PHE A 55 -1.53 3.37 -1.24
N GLY A 56 -0.95 4.56 -1.12
CA GLY A 56 -1.15 5.63 -2.07
C GLY A 56 -0.20 6.80 -1.82
N ALA A 57 -0.37 7.87 -2.59
CA ALA A 57 0.39 9.10 -2.43
C ALA A 57 -0.54 10.30 -2.28
N ALA A 58 -0.13 11.22 -1.40
CA ALA A 58 -0.68 12.56 -1.25
C ALA A 58 0.33 13.59 -1.75
N LYS A 59 -0.03 14.88 -1.72
CA LYS A 59 0.83 15.97 -2.24
C LYS A 59 2.25 15.96 -1.69
N ASN A 60 2.42 15.64 -0.41
CA ASN A 60 3.69 15.78 0.30
C ASN A 60 4.25 14.47 0.88
N HIS A 61 3.53 13.35 0.77
CA HIS A 61 3.93 12.09 1.39
C HIS A 61 3.33 10.87 0.67
N CYS A 62 3.93 9.71 0.89
CA CYS A 62 3.33 8.42 0.58
C CYS A 62 2.67 7.86 1.84
N SER A 63 1.56 7.14 1.69
CA SER A 63 0.77 6.59 2.79
C SER A 63 0.66 5.08 2.66
N LEU A 64 0.81 4.38 3.78
CA LEU A 64 0.46 2.97 3.95
C LEU A 64 -0.59 2.86 5.04
N HIS A 65 -1.78 2.43 4.67
CA HIS A 65 -2.91 2.25 5.58
C HIS A 65 -3.02 0.77 5.96
N CYS A 66 -2.79 0.45 7.23
CA CYS A 66 -3.05 -0.88 7.77
C CYS A 66 -4.51 -1.00 8.19
N MET A 67 -5.21 -2.03 7.70
CA MET A 67 -6.63 -2.26 7.99
C MET A 67 -6.84 -3.19 9.21
N SER A 68 -5.77 -3.47 9.97
CA SER A 68 -5.80 -4.30 11.17
C SER A 68 -5.45 -3.48 12.40
N THR A 69 -6.41 -3.32 13.31
CA THR A 69 -6.20 -2.62 14.58
C THR A 69 -5.16 -3.33 15.44
N ALA A 70 -5.16 -4.67 15.45
CA ALA A 70 -4.20 -5.46 16.22
C ALA A 70 -2.74 -5.18 15.79
N VAL A 71 -2.49 -5.07 14.48
CA VAL A 71 -1.15 -4.77 13.94
C VAL A 71 -0.74 -3.34 14.29
N MET A 72 -1.67 -2.39 14.22
CA MET A 72 -1.42 -1.00 14.61
C MET A 72 -1.12 -0.87 16.11
N ASP A 73 -1.79 -1.65 16.95
CA ASP A 73 -1.55 -1.67 18.41
C ASP A 73 -0.20 -2.30 18.74
N GLU A 74 0.14 -3.43 18.11
CA GLU A 74 1.41 -4.13 18.31
C GLU A 74 2.62 -3.28 17.92
N HIS A 75 2.51 -2.47 16.87
CA HIS A 75 3.60 -1.62 16.37
C HIS A 75 3.46 -0.14 16.76
N ARG A 76 2.59 0.18 17.71
CA ARG A 76 2.28 1.58 18.09
C ARG A 76 3.53 2.40 18.40
N GLU A 77 4.47 1.84 19.15
CA GLU A 77 5.69 2.54 19.58
C GLU A 77 6.53 3.02 18.40
N VAL A 78 6.81 2.13 17.44
CA VAL A 78 7.60 2.45 16.24
C VAL A 78 6.84 3.34 15.26
N LEU A 79 5.51 3.31 15.29
CA LEU A 79 4.66 4.14 14.42
C LEU A 79 4.52 5.60 14.91
N THR A 80 4.92 5.93 16.14
CA THR A 80 4.84 7.30 16.68
C THR A 80 5.59 8.34 15.84
N ALA A 81 6.64 7.94 15.12
CA ALA A 81 7.42 8.83 14.26
C ALA A 81 6.76 9.16 12.91
N TYR A 82 5.62 8.52 12.58
CA TYR A 82 4.97 8.57 11.27
C TYR A 82 3.52 9.11 11.32
N GLY A 83 3.11 9.68 12.46
CA GLY A 83 1.78 10.27 12.70
C GLY A 83 1.68 11.76 12.40
#